data_AF-A0A7J5RR67-F1
#
_entry.id   AF-A0A7J5RR67-F1
#
_cell.length_a   1.000
_cell.length_b   1.000
_cell.length_c   1.000
_cell.angle_alpha   90.00
_cell.angle_beta   90.00
_cell.angle_gamma   90.00
#
_symmetry.space_group_name_H-M   'P 1'
#
loop_
_entity.id
_entity.type
_entity.pdbx_description
1 polymer ?
#
loop_
_entity_poly.entity_id
_entity_poly.type
_entity_poly.pdbx_seq_one_letter_code
_entity_poly.pdbx_strand_id
1 'polypeptide(L)'
;MSKAKVISVLNHKGGVGKTTTTINLGGALRQKGYKVLLIDLDGQANLTESLGFSAELPQTIYGAMKGEYDLPIYEHKDGLSVVPSCLDLSAVETELINEAGRELILAHLIKGQKEKFDYI
;
A
#
# COMPACT_ATOMS: atom_id res chain seq x y z
N MET A 1 20.35 0.68 12.40
CA MET A 1 19.24 -0.16 11.94
C MET A 1 19.06 0.11 10.45
N SER A 2 19.04 -0.93 9.59
CA SER A 2 18.82 -0.72 8.16
C SER A 2 17.40 -0.23 7.93
N LYS A 3 17.24 0.87 7.19
CA LYS A 3 15.93 1.35 6.74
C LYS A 3 15.25 0.24 5.92
N ALA A 4 13.94 0.07 6.10
CA ALA A 4 13.13 -0.87 5.32
C ALA A 4 13.45 -0.78 3.82
N LYS A 5 13.49 -1.92 3.14
CA LYS A 5 13.62 -1.96 1.68
C LYS A 5 12.26 -1.75 1.04
N VAL A 6 12.11 -0.66 0.31
CA VAL A 6 10.86 -0.34 -0.41
C VAL A 6 10.92 -0.93 -1.83
N ILE A 7 9.91 -1.72 -2.21
CA ILE A 7 9.83 -2.38 -3.52
C ILE A 7 8.52 -2.01 -4.20
N SER A 8 8.60 -1.28 -5.31
CA SER A 8 7.41 -0.96 -6.13
C SER A 8 7.25 -1.95 -7.29
N VAL A 9 6.08 -2.58 -7.39
CA VAL A 9 5.73 -3.48 -8.50
C VAL A 9 4.86 -2.72 -9.50
N LEU A 10 5.47 -2.22 -10.57
CA LEU A 10 4.84 -1.31 -11.52
C LEU A 10 4.92 -1.84 -12.96
N ASN A 11 3.81 -1.73 -13.68
CA ASN A 11 3.69 -2.01 -15.11
C ASN A 11 2.41 -1.37 -15.66
N HIS A 12 2.52 -0.61 -16.76
CA HIS A 12 1.39 0.09 -17.38
C HIS A 12 0.33 -0.83 -18.00
N LYS A 13 0.65 -2.11 -18.26
CA LYS A 13 -0.31 -3.08 -18.79
C LYS A 13 -1.16 -3.71 -17.68
N GLY A 14 -2.47 -3.80 -17.91
CA GLY A 14 -3.40 -4.53 -17.05
C GLY A 14 -3.22 -6.06 -17.17
N GLY A 15 -3.55 -6.81 -16.12
CA GLY A 15 -3.55 -8.28 -16.15
C GLY A 15 -2.17 -8.96 -16.27
N VAL A 16 -1.08 -8.25 -15.97
CA VAL A 16 0.31 -8.79 -16.06
C VAL A 16 0.85 -9.36 -14.74
N GLY A 17 -0.03 -9.58 -13.75
CA GLY A 17 0.34 -10.23 -12.50
C GLY A 17 0.92 -9.33 -11.40
N LYS A 18 0.83 -8.00 -11.49
CA LYS A 18 1.35 -7.06 -10.46
C LYS A 18 0.86 -7.42 -9.05
N THR A 19 -0.45 -7.46 -8.85
CA THR A 19 -1.08 -7.81 -7.57
C THR A 19 -0.67 -9.20 -7.09
N THR A 20 -0.71 -10.19 -7.98
CA THR A 20 -0.28 -11.56 -7.68
C THR A 20 1.18 -11.62 -7.23
N THR A 21 2.07 -10.90 -7.91
CA THR A 21 3.49 -10.80 -7.54
C THR A 21 3.64 -10.12 -6.18
N THR A 22 2.95 -9.00 -5.93
CA THR A 22 3.04 -8.28 -4.65
C THR A 22 2.60 -9.16 -3.48
N ILE A 23 1.46 -9.84 -3.59
CA ILE A 23 0.94 -10.73 -2.54
C ILE A 23 1.90 -11.89 -2.28
N ASN A 24 2.35 -12.59 -3.33
CA ASN A 24 3.20 -13.76 -3.17
C ASN A 24 4.62 -13.41 -2.70
N LEU A 25 5.19 -12.29 -3.18
CA LEU A 25 6.47 -11.79 -2.68
C LEU A 25 6.36 -11.42 -1.19
N GLY A 26 5.29 -10.71 -0.81
CA GLY A 26 5.03 -10.35 0.58
C GLY A 26 4.89 -11.58 1.48
N GLY A 27 4.06 -12.54 1.07
CA GLY A 27 3.88 -13.82 1.77
C GLY A 27 5.20 -14.60 1.93
N ALA A 28 5.99 -14.71 0.86
CA ALA A 28 7.28 -15.39 0.90
C ALA A 28 8.30 -14.71 1.84
N LEU A 29 8.34 -13.36 1.84
CA LEU A 29 9.17 -12.60 2.78
C LEU A 29 8.69 -12.80 4.23
N ARG A 30 7.37 -12.81 4.45
CA ARG A 30 6.79 -13.02 5.77
C ARG A 30 7.09 -14.42 6.31
N GLN A 31 7.03 -15.45 5.48
CA GLN A 31 7.42 -16.83 5.81
C GLN A 31 8.90 -16.96 6.17
N LYS A 32 9.77 -16.09 5.63
CA LYS A 32 11.19 -16.00 6.00
C LYS A 32 11.43 -15.24 7.33
N GLY A 33 10.37 -14.78 8.00
CA GLY A 33 10.45 -14.12 9.30
C GLY A 33 10.55 -12.60 9.26
N TYR A 34 10.45 -11.98 8.08
CA TYR A 34 10.50 -10.52 7.94
C TYR A 34 9.16 -9.87 8.30
N LYS A 35 9.22 -8.65 8.83
CA LYS A 35 8.06 -7.76 8.98
C LYS A 35 7.78 -7.09 7.64
N VAL A 36 6.60 -7.34 7.08
CA VAL A 36 6.21 -6.89 5.74
C VAL A 36 4.96 -6.02 5.81
N LEU A 37 5.03 -4.85 5.20
CA LEU A 37 3.90 -3.98 4.93
C LEU A 37 3.57 -4.05 3.44
N LEU A 38 2.35 -4.40 3.07
CA LEU A 38 1.84 -4.27 1.70
C LEU A 38 0.99 -3.01 1.60
N ILE A 39 1.15 -2.25 0.52
CA ILE A 39 0.35 -1.05 0.26
C ILE A 39 -0.33 -1.24 -1.10
N ASP A 40 -1.66 -1.23 -1.09
CA ASP A 40 -2.45 -1.21 -2.31
C ASP A 40 -2.55 0.23 -2.81
N LEU A 41 -2.05 0.49 -4.02
CA LEU A 41 -2.09 1.80 -4.68
C LEU A 41 -2.84 1.71 -6.02
N ASP A 42 -3.72 0.74 -6.16
CA ASP A 42 -4.60 0.58 -7.32
C ASP A 42 -6.04 0.87 -6.89
N GLY A 43 -6.72 1.79 -7.59
CA GLY A 43 -8.13 2.11 -7.32
C GLY A 43 -9.07 0.92 -7.55
N GLN A 44 -8.62 -0.14 -8.25
CA GLN A 44 -9.39 -1.38 -8.36
C GLN A 44 -9.34 -2.24 -7.09
N ALA A 45 -8.51 -1.89 -6.10
CA ALA A 45 -8.42 -2.56 -4.79
C ALA A 45 -8.18 -4.08 -4.84
N ASN A 46 -7.63 -4.60 -5.95
CA ASN A 46 -7.45 -6.04 -6.16
C ASN A 46 -6.55 -6.68 -5.09
N LEU A 47 -5.53 -5.97 -4.58
CA LEU A 47 -4.67 -6.50 -3.52
C LEU A 47 -5.46 -6.60 -2.21
N THR A 48 -6.19 -5.54 -1.89
CA THR A 48 -7.06 -5.43 -0.72
C THR A 48 -8.06 -6.58 -0.66
N GLU A 49 -8.85 -6.78 -1.72
CA GLU A 49 -9.87 -7.82 -1.79
C GLU A 49 -9.28 -9.23 -1.82
N SER A 50 -8.16 -9.43 -2.52
CA SER A 50 -7.49 -10.74 -2.58
C SER A 50 -6.96 -11.21 -1.22
N LEU A 51 -6.69 -10.27 -0.30
CA LEU A 51 -6.32 -10.54 1.09
C LEU A 51 -7.54 -10.60 2.03
N GLY A 52 -8.76 -10.56 1.50
CA GLY A 52 -10.00 -10.69 2.27
C GLY A 52 -10.43 -9.43 3.02
N PHE A 53 -9.84 -8.27 2.73
CA PHE A 53 -10.31 -6.98 3.24
C PHE A 53 -11.37 -6.40 2.29
N SER A 54 -12.33 -5.65 2.84
CA SER A 54 -13.31 -4.92 2.03
C SER A 54 -12.70 -3.67 1.43
N ALA A 55 -13.00 -3.37 0.16
CA ALA A 55 -12.68 -2.08 -0.47
C ALA A 55 -13.53 -0.92 0.12
N GLU A 56 -14.54 -1.21 0.94
CA GLU A 56 -15.38 -0.24 1.65
C GLU A 56 -14.90 0.02 3.09
N LEU A 57 -13.65 -0.34 3.41
CA LEU A 57 -13.08 -0.01 4.72
C LEU A 57 -13.12 1.52 4.95
N PRO A 58 -13.43 1.96 6.19
CA PRO A 58 -13.63 3.38 6.48
C PRO A 58 -12.33 4.21 6.33
N GLN A 59 -11.16 3.56 6.42
CA GLN A 59 -9.88 4.19 6.23
C GLN A 59 -9.04 3.40 5.23
N THR A 60 -8.57 4.08 4.19
CA THR A 60 -7.77 3.51 3.11
C THR A 60 -6.63 4.46 2.74
N ILE A 61 -5.76 4.05 1.81
CA ILE A 61 -4.70 4.93 1.31
C ILE A 61 -5.23 6.24 0.72
N TYR A 62 -6.48 6.29 0.25
CA TYR A 62 -7.09 7.49 -0.32
C TYR A 62 -7.14 8.64 0.68
N GLY A 63 -7.76 8.46 1.85
CA GLY A 63 -7.85 9.54 2.85
C GLY A 63 -6.49 9.88 3.46
N ALA A 64 -5.58 8.91 3.57
CA ALA A 64 -4.20 9.18 4.00
C ALA A 64 -3.44 10.05 2.99
N MET A 65 -3.61 9.80 1.69
CA MET A 65 -3.02 10.65 0.63
C MET A 65 -3.61 12.06 0.62
N LYS A 66 -4.84 12.25 1.08
CA LYS A 66 -5.48 13.55 1.29
C LYS A 66 -5.12 14.22 2.61
N GLY A 67 -4.34 13.57 3.46
CA GLY A 67 -3.95 14.08 4.77
C GLY A 67 -5.09 14.08 5.81
N GLU A 68 -6.14 13.30 5.59
CA GLU A 68 -7.26 13.18 6.54
C GLU A 68 -6.84 12.40 7.81
N TYR A 69 -5.89 11.47 7.67
CA TYR A 69 -5.34 10.64 8.74
C TYR A 69 -3.97 10.06 8.37
N ASP A 70 -3.27 9.49 9.37
CA ASP A 70 -2.03 8.73 9.15
C ASP A 70 -2.28 7.42 8.38
N LEU A 71 -1.22 6.82 7.83
CA LEU A 71 -1.31 5.58 7.05
C LEU A 71 -2.09 4.46 7.78
N PRO A 72 -3.26 4.01 7.27
CA PRO A 72 -4.10 3.04 7.97
C PRO A 72 -3.60 1.62 7.75
N ILE A 73 -3.02 1.02 8.79
CA ILE A 73 -2.40 -0.31 8.73
C ILE A 73 -3.33 -1.33 9.40
N TYR A 74 -3.74 -2.33 8.62
CA TYR A 74 -4.54 -3.46 9.06
C TYR A 74 -3.68 -4.72 9.15
N GLU A 75 -3.93 -5.57 10.15
CA GLU A 75 -3.24 -6.85 10.28
C GLU A 75 -4.02 -7.96 9.56
N HIS A 76 -3.34 -8.68 8.67
CA HIS A 76 -3.87 -9.88 8.04
C HIS A 76 -3.56 -11.11 8.91
N LYS A 77 -4.44 -12.11 8.88
CA LYS A 77 -4.31 -13.36 9.66
C LYS A 77 -2.98 -14.10 9.44
N ASP A 78 -2.34 -13.94 8.28
CA ASP A 78 -1.04 -14.56 7.96
C ASP A 78 0.15 -13.74 8.51
N GLY A 79 -0.10 -12.72 9.33
CA GLY A 79 0.91 -11.88 9.95
C GLY A 79 1.51 -10.82 9.03
N LEU A 80 0.89 -10.56 7.87
CA LEU A 80 1.20 -9.42 7.02
C LEU A 80 0.51 -8.15 7.56
N SER A 81 1.14 -6.99 7.36
CA SER A 81 0.47 -5.70 7.53
C SER A 81 0.04 -5.18 6.16
N VAL A 82 -1.13 -4.56 6.07
CA VAL A 82 -1.74 -4.14 4.80
C VAL A 82 -2.31 -2.73 4.92
N VAL A 83 -2.04 -1.89 3.94
CA VAL A 83 -2.74 -0.61 3.73
C VAL A 83 -3.70 -0.80 2.55
N PRO A 84 -5.01 -0.77 2.80
CA PRO A 84 -6.02 -1.05 1.79
C PRO A 84 -6.22 0.14 0.85
N SER A 85 -6.79 -0.16 -0.31
CA SER A 85 -7.24 0.80 -1.32
C SER A 85 -8.76 0.75 -1.48
N CYS A 86 -9.31 1.75 -2.18
CA CYS A 86 -10.71 1.84 -2.58
C CYS A 86 -10.85 2.50 -3.96
N LEU A 87 -12.06 2.44 -4.53
CA LEU A 87 -12.36 2.99 -5.86
C LEU A 87 -12.01 4.49 -5.98
N ASP A 88 -12.26 5.24 -4.90
CA ASP A 88 -12.03 6.69 -4.83
C ASP A 88 -10.55 7.08 -4.99
N LEU A 89 -9.61 6.14 -4.81
CA LEU A 89 -8.19 6.39 -5.06
C LEU A 89 -7.93 6.89 -6.50
N SER A 90 -8.75 6.47 -7.46
CA SER A 90 -8.64 6.91 -8.86
C SER A 90 -8.85 8.43 -9.02
N ALA A 91 -9.56 9.08 -8.09
CA ALA A 91 -9.78 10.52 -8.11
C ALA A 91 -8.56 11.30 -7.56
N VAL A 92 -7.70 10.66 -6.77
CA VAL A 92 -6.61 11.32 -6.03
C VAL A 92 -5.64 12.05 -6.96
N GLU A 93 -5.35 11.49 -8.15
CA GLU A 93 -4.43 12.12 -9.12
C GLU A 93 -4.98 13.44 -9.65
N THR A 94 -6.31 13.52 -9.84
CA THR A 94 -6.97 14.73 -10.32
C THR A 94 -7.12 15.75 -9.21
N GLU A 95 -7.48 15.30 -8.00
CA GLU A 95 -7.63 16.17 -6.82
C GLU A 95 -6.30 16.84 -6.43
N LEU A 96 -5.20 16.10 -6.50
CA LEU A 96 -3.86 16.58 -6.09
C LEU A 96 -3.08 17.25 -7.24
N ILE A 97 -3.70 17.52 -8.39
CA ILE A 97 -2.98 18.03 -9.57
C ILE A 97 -2.32 19.40 -9.33
N ASN A 98 -2.84 20.21 -8.42
CA ASN A 98 -2.25 21.52 -8.09
C ASN A 98 -1.43 21.51 -6.79
N GLU A 99 -1.36 20.37 -6.11
CA GLU A 99 -0.59 20.25 -4.87
C GLU A 99 0.91 20.16 -5.17
N ALA A 100 1.66 21.08 -4.56
CA ALA A 100 3.11 21.10 -4.69
C ALA A 100 3.72 19.89 -3.97
N GLY A 101 4.56 19.13 -4.68
CA GLY A 101 5.21 17.94 -4.12
C GLY A 101 4.30 16.72 -4.00
N ARG A 102 3.19 16.66 -4.77
CA ARG A 102 2.26 15.51 -4.80
C ARG A 102 2.96 14.17 -5.01
N GLU A 103 4.03 14.14 -5.80
CA GLU A 103 4.85 12.96 -6.09
C GLU A 103 5.61 12.43 -4.85
N LEU A 104 5.71 13.24 -3.80
CA LEU A 104 6.38 12.89 -2.55
C LEU A 104 5.41 12.47 -1.44
N ILE A 105 4.09 12.56 -1.63
CA ILE A 105 3.10 12.29 -0.58
C ILE A 105 3.28 10.90 0.02
N LEU A 106 3.31 9.86 -0.82
CA LEU A 106 3.51 8.48 -0.35
C LEU A 106 4.86 8.33 0.39
N ALA A 107 5.92 8.95 -0.11
CA ALA A 107 7.24 8.86 0.50
C ALA A 107 7.26 9.48 1.92
N HIS A 108 6.48 10.53 2.14
CA HIS A 108 6.28 11.13 3.46
C HIS A 108 5.43 10.22 4.37
N LEU A 109 4.31 9.70 3.86
CA LEU A 109 3.41 8.81 4.62
C LEU A 109 4.13 7.56 5.15
N ILE A 110 4.99 6.94 4.33
CA ILE A 110 5.69 5.71 4.74
C ILE A 110 6.97 5.98 5.55
N LYS A 111 7.38 7.24 5.76
CA LYS A 111 8.67 7.59 6.38
C LYS A 111 8.83 6.96 7.75
N GLY A 112 7.81 7.05 8.61
CA GLY A 112 7.82 6.46 9.96
C GLY A 112 7.70 4.94 9.97
N GLN A 113 7.26 4.33 8.87
CA GLN A 113 7.12 2.88 8.75
C GLN A 113 8.45 2.20 8.40
N LYS A 114 9.42 2.94 7.86
CA LYS A 114 10.75 2.41 7.48
C LYS A 114 11.59 1.92 8.66
N GLU A 115 11.19 2.25 9.89
CA GLU A 115 11.83 1.76 11.13
C GLU A 115 11.11 0.55 11.74
N LYS A 116 9.87 0.29 11.32
CA LYS A 116 9.00 -0.74 11.89
C LYS A 116 8.98 -2.02 11.06
N PHE A 117 9.21 -1.91 9.75
CA PHE A 117 9.17 -3.01 8.79
C PHE A 117 10.55 -3.26 8.18
N ASP A 118 10.76 -4.50 7.73
CA ASP A 118 11.94 -4.87 6.95
C ASP A 118 11.71 -4.59 5.46
N TYR A 119 10.47 -4.80 5.00
CA TYR A 119 10.04 -4.59 3.62
C TYR A 119 8.71 -3.83 3.56
N ILE A 120 8.62 -2.92 2.58
CA ILE A 120 7.41 -2.19 2.20
C ILE A 120 7.21 -2.36 0.69
#